data_AF-A0A7S4I520-F1
#
_entry.id   AF-A0A7S4I520-F1
#
_cell.length_a   1.000
_cell.length_b   1.000
_cell.length_c   1.000
_cell.angle_alpha   90.00
_cell.angle_beta   90.00
_cell.angle_gamma   90.00
#
_symmetry.space_group_name_H-M   'P 1'
#
loop_
_entity.id
_entity.type
_entity.pdbx_description
1 polymer ?
#
loop_
_entity_poly.entity_id
_entity_poly.type
_entity_poly.pdbx_seq_one_letter_code
_entity_poly.pdbx_strand_id
1 'polypeptide(L)'
;GSNTNLCYENIASIMFLEPEVACIGLSETGAKMKNIPYRVGVYAFEMVNRAIINGKTSLGYVKMIVANDGSERLLGMRAIGPEASAIIGPAQLVISSKSKVSELERVLFPHPAISESVQECARMFSGSSIMKPQCFVKLLRLEEVVPVPHTPSEKQRRKPVVPTYK
;
A
#
# COMPACT_ATOMS: atom_id res chain seq x y z
N GLY A 1 -15.65 -22.25 21.96
CA GLY A 1 -14.67 -22.64 20.94
C GLY A 1 -14.94 -21.85 19.69
N SER A 2 -14.17 -20.79 19.44
CA SER A 2 -14.33 -19.99 18.23
C SER A 2 -13.72 -20.74 17.06
N ASN A 3 -14.51 -20.97 16.02
CA ASN A 3 -14.05 -21.56 14.76
C ASN A 3 -13.01 -20.60 14.14
N THR A 4 -11.71 -20.86 14.38
CA THR A 4 -10.60 -20.05 13.88
C THR A 4 -10.37 -20.36 12.40
N ASN A 5 -11.26 -19.84 11.55
CA ASN A 5 -11.08 -19.90 10.11
C ASN A 5 -9.95 -18.95 9.70
N LEU A 6 -8.98 -19.46 8.94
CA LEU A 6 -7.94 -18.64 8.32
C LEU A 6 -8.58 -17.72 7.28
N CYS A 7 -8.20 -16.44 7.29
CA CYS A 7 -8.66 -15.46 6.30
C CYS A 7 -7.72 -15.47 5.09
N TYR A 8 -8.14 -16.12 4.00
CA TYR A 8 -7.35 -16.27 2.77
C TYR A 8 -7.40 -15.02 1.86
N GLU A 9 -8.30 -14.08 2.11
CA GLU A 9 -8.45 -12.87 1.28
C GLU A 9 -7.25 -11.92 1.39
N ASN A 10 -6.50 -11.99 2.51
CA ASN A 10 -5.45 -11.03 2.86
C ASN A 10 -4.08 -11.72 3.07
N ILE A 11 -3.73 -12.64 2.20
CA ILE A 11 -2.40 -13.28 2.22
C ILE A 11 -1.37 -12.31 1.63
N ALA A 12 -0.30 -12.05 2.37
CA ALA A 12 0.84 -11.32 1.84
C ALA A 12 1.59 -12.17 0.81
N SER A 13 2.00 -11.55 -0.29
CA SER A 13 2.90 -12.14 -1.28
C SER A 13 4.26 -11.44 -1.19
N ILE A 14 5.32 -12.23 -1.10
CA ILE A 14 6.69 -11.76 -0.90
C ILE A 14 7.58 -12.37 -1.99
N MET A 15 8.47 -11.57 -2.56
CA MET A 15 9.45 -11.98 -3.54
C MET A 15 10.83 -11.48 -3.08
N PHE A 16 11.74 -12.42 -2.82
CA PHE A 16 13.10 -12.13 -2.37
C PHE A 16 14.02 -11.77 -3.55
N LEU A 17 13.62 -10.73 -4.28
CA LEU A 17 14.42 -10.09 -5.33
C LEU A 17 15.41 -9.12 -4.69
N GLU A 18 16.29 -8.53 -5.51
CA GLU A 18 17.16 -7.44 -5.10
C GLU A 18 16.81 -6.18 -5.92
N PRO A 19 16.03 -5.23 -5.36
CA PRO A 19 15.47 -5.16 -4.00
C PRO A 19 14.24 -6.07 -3.76
N GLU A 20 13.95 -6.39 -2.49
CA GLU A 20 12.80 -7.23 -2.12
C GLU A 20 11.47 -6.55 -2.47
N VAL A 21 10.45 -7.36 -2.75
CA VAL A 21 9.09 -6.87 -3.02
C VAL A 21 8.11 -7.61 -2.13
N ALA A 22 7.23 -6.87 -1.46
CA ALA A 22 6.15 -7.42 -0.66
C ALA A 22 4.82 -6.69 -0.92
N CYS A 23 3.72 -7.43 -0.92
CA CYS A 23 2.40 -6.87 -1.13
C CYS A 23 1.31 -7.59 -0.35
N ILE A 24 0.26 -6.86 0.02
CA ILE A 24 -0.93 -7.40 0.65
C ILE A 24 -2.17 -6.55 0.33
N GLY A 25 -3.33 -7.17 0.20
CA GLY A 25 -4.59 -6.48 -0.08
C GLY A 25 -4.63 -5.82 -1.46
N LEU A 26 -5.45 -4.77 -1.60
CA LEU A 26 -5.71 -4.10 -2.88
C LEU A 26 -4.51 -3.28 -3.38
N SER A 27 -4.31 -3.32 -4.71
CA SER A 27 -3.50 -2.34 -5.42
C SER A 27 -4.36 -1.13 -5.82
N GLU A 28 -3.73 -0.02 -6.25
CA GLU A 28 -4.46 1.11 -6.86
C GLU A 28 -5.35 0.65 -8.02
N THR A 29 -4.80 -0.16 -8.95
CA THR A 29 -5.57 -0.69 -10.07
C THR A 29 -6.74 -1.55 -9.59
N GLY A 30 -6.53 -2.37 -8.55
CA GLY A 30 -7.57 -3.18 -7.92
C GLY A 30 -8.68 -2.33 -7.30
N ALA A 31 -8.32 -1.25 -6.59
CA ALA A 31 -9.28 -0.31 -6.01
C ALA A 31 -10.07 0.44 -7.08
N LYS A 32 -9.40 0.88 -8.16
CA LYS A 32 -10.06 1.49 -9.34
C LYS A 32 -11.05 0.54 -10.01
N MET A 33 -10.66 -0.70 -10.28
CA MET A 33 -11.55 -1.70 -10.90
C MET A 33 -12.77 -2.03 -10.03
N LYS A 34 -12.60 -2.01 -8.70
CA LYS A 34 -13.70 -2.21 -7.74
C LYS A 34 -14.53 -0.94 -7.49
N ASN A 35 -14.20 0.18 -8.15
CA ASN A 35 -14.86 1.46 -7.98
C ASN A 35 -14.92 1.93 -6.51
N ILE A 36 -13.87 1.64 -5.73
CA ILE A 36 -13.75 2.01 -4.31
C ILE A 36 -13.05 3.37 -4.23
N PRO A 37 -13.61 4.39 -3.56
CA PRO A 37 -12.88 5.63 -3.28
C PRO A 37 -11.72 5.38 -2.32
N TYR A 38 -10.54 5.87 -2.66
CA TYR A 38 -9.32 5.59 -1.89
C TYR A 38 -8.36 6.77 -1.85
N ARG A 39 -7.52 6.79 -0.83
CA ARG A 39 -6.36 7.66 -0.69
C ARG A 39 -5.11 6.81 -0.90
N VAL A 40 -4.09 7.36 -1.54
CA VAL A 40 -2.79 6.70 -1.75
C VAL A 40 -1.69 7.50 -1.08
N GLY A 41 -0.91 6.81 -0.25
CA GLY A 41 0.31 7.32 0.37
C GLY A 41 1.51 6.58 -0.20
N VAL A 42 2.57 7.28 -0.58
CA VAL A 42 3.87 6.71 -0.94
C VAL A 42 4.96 7.40 -0.13
N TYR A 43 5.80 6.60 0.53
CA TYR A 43 6.91 7.05 1.36
C TYR A 43 8.21 6.39 0.89
N ALA A 44 9.12 7.17 0.29
CA ALA A 44 10.40 6.66 -0.21
C ALA A 44 11.36 6.29 0.93
N PHE A 45 12.16 5.24 0.72
CA PHE A 45 13.20 4.83 1.69
C PHE A 45 14.33 5.86 1.83
N GLU A 46 14.48 6.79 0.90
CA GLU A 46 15.38 7.95 1.03
C GLU A 46 15.05 8.83 2.25
N MET A 47 13.84 8.70 2.80
CA MET A 47 13.37 9.47 3.96
C MET A 47 13.43 8.66 5.27
N VAL A 48 14.12 7.50 5.26
CA VAL A 48 14.17 6.56 6.38
C VAL A 48 15.61 6.44 6.87
N ASN A 49 15.88 6.88 8.09
CA ASN A 49 17.22 6.94 8.66
C ASN A 49 17.96 5.60 8.58
N ARG A 50 17.29 4.49 8.89
CA ARG A 50 17.92 3.16 8.80
C ARG A 50 18.31 2.78 7.37
N ALA A 51 17.51 3.15 6.36
CA ALA A 51 17.84 2.89 4.96
C ALA A 51 19.03 3.76 4.50
N ILE A 52 19.11 5.00 4.98
CA ILE A 52 20.25 5.91 4.77
C ILE A 52 21.53 5.31 5.36
N ILE A 53 21.50 4.89 6.62
CA ILE A 53 22.64 4.27 7.32
C ILE A 53 23.11 3.01 6.57
N ASN A 54 22.18 2.21 6.06
CA ASN A 54 22.50 0.98 5.32
C ASN A 54 23.02 1.25 3.89
N GLY A 55 23.05 2.50 3.42
CA GLY A 55 23.40 2.83 2.03
C GLY A 55 22.39 2.33 0.99
N LYS A 56 21.15 2.04 1.40
CA LYS A 56 20.07 1.48 0.56
C LYS A 56 18.99 2.52 0.22
N THR A 57 19.39 3.76 -0.03
CA THR A 57 18.48 4.90 -0.23
C THR A 57 17.75 4.87 -1.57
N SER A 58 18.44 4.52 -2.65
CA SER A 58 17.92 4.57 -4.03
C SER A 58 16.92 3.46 -4.38
N LEU A 59 16.52 2.63 -3.42
CA LEU A 59 15.81 1.37 -3.66
C LEU A 59 14.42 1.38 -3.04
N GLY A 60 13.54 2.22 -3.61
CA GLY A 60 12.10 2.02 -3.55
C GLY A 60 11.36 2.75 -2.42
N TYR A 61 10.23 2.18 -2.00
CA TYR A 61 9.22 2.86 -1.19
C TYR A 61 8.27 1.90 -0.48
N VAL A 62 7.58 2.43 0.53
CA VAL A 62 6.32 1.90 1.05
C VAL A 62 5.16 2.66 0.40
N LYS A 63 4.11 1.94 0.03
CA LYS A 63 2.89 2.48 -0.53
C LYS A 63 1.68 1.87 0.15
N MET A 64 0.76 2.71 0.62
CA MET A 64 -0.47 2.30 1.29
C MET A 64 -1.69 2.81 0.52
N ILE A 65 -2.72 1.98 0.49
CA ILE A 65 -4.04 2.29 -0.07
C ILE A 65 -5.04 2.31 1.08
N VAL A 66 -5.70 3.43 1.32
CA VAL A 66 -6.64 3.63 2.43
C VAL A 66 -8.01 3.98 1.87
N ALA A 67 -9.08 3.46 2.45
CA ALA A 67 -10.44 3.77 2.01
C ALA A 67 -10.77 5.26 2.23
N ASN A 68 -11.38 5.89 1.23
CA ASN A 68 -11.88 7.27 1.29
C ASN A 68 -13.41 7.30 1.39
N ASP A 69 -13.95 6.55 2.34
CA ASP A 69 -15.39 6.39 2.62
C ASP A 69 -15.74 6.78 4.07
N GLY A 70 -14.81 7.46 4.77
CA GLY A 70 -14.90 7.78 6.20
C GLY A 70 -14.51 6.63 7.14
N SER A 71 -14.33 5.39 6.63
CA SER A 71 -13.89 4.27 7.47
C SER A 71 -12.38 4.28 7.73
N GLU A 72 -11.60 4.89 6.84
CA GLU A 72 -10.12 4.97 6.91
C GLU A 72 -9.42 3.61 7.05
N ARG A 73 -10.07 2.55 6.58
CA ARG A 73 -9.51 1.19 6.60
C ARG A 73 -8.32 1.08 5.67
N LEU A 74 -7.29 0.38 6.12
CA LEU A 74 -6.18 -0.01 5.26
C LEU A 74 -6.68 -1.06 4.26
N LEU A 75 -6.69 -0.72 2.97
CA LEU A 75 -7.13 -1.60 1.88
C LEU A 75 -6.00 -2.45 1.33
N GLY A 76 -4.76 -1.96 1.42
CA GLY A 76 -3.60 -2.69 0.96
C GLY A 76 -2.29 -1.94 1.19
N MET A 77 -1.20 -2.67 1.14
CA MET A 77 0.16 -2.14 1.21
C MET A 77 1.04 -2.80 0.14
N ARG A 78 1.98 -2.04 -0.40
CA ARG A 78 3.05 -2.47 -1.31
C ARG A 78 4.36 -1.92 -0.78
N ALA A 79 5.39 -2.74 -0.75
CA ALA A 79 6.74 -2.34 -0.40
C ALA A 79 7.71 -2.88 -1.46
N ILE A 80 8.63 -2.04 -1.90
CA ILE A 80 9.80 -2.43 -2.69
C ILE A 80 11.02 -1.78 -2.06
N GLY A 81 11.99 -2.57 -1.60
CA GLY A 81 13.16 -2.03 -0.90
C GLY A 81 13.72 -2.95 0.17
N PRO A 82 14.57 -2.43 1.08
CA PRO A 82 15.16 -3.24 2.14
C PRO A 82 14.08 -3.81 3.05
N GLU A 83 14.24 -5.07 3.46
CA GLU A 83 13.39 -5.73 4.47
C GLU A 83 11.88 -5.65 4.15
N ALA A 84 11.51 -5.56 2.86
CA ALA A 84 10.12 -5.46 2.42
C ALA A 84 9.29 -6.64 2.93
N SER A 85 9.89 -7.83 2.95
CA SER A 85 9.31 -9.06 3.51
C SER A 85 8.94 -8.94 4.99
N ALA A 86 9.72 -8.20 5.80
CA ALA A 86 9.49 -8.04 7.23
C ALA A 86 8.46 -6.94 7.53
N ILE A 87 8.56 -5.80 6.85
CA ILE A 87 7.71 -4.63 7.14
C ILE A 87 6.26 -4.78 6.65
N ILE A 88 5.95 -5.80 5.85
CA ILE A 88 4.57 -6.08 5.42
C ILE A 88 3.69 -6.64 6.56
N GLY A 89 4.30 -7.23 7.59
CA GLY A 89 3.62 -7.88 8.71
C GLY A 89 2.64 -6.99 9.49
N PRO A 90 3.04 -5.78 9.93
CA PRO A 90 2.13 -4.84 10.58
C PRO A 90 0.90 -4.50 9.73
N ALA A 91 1.07 -4.32 8.42
CA ALA A 91 -0.06 -4.09 7.52
C ALA A 91 -0.96 -5.33 7.41
N GLN A 92 -0.40 -6.54 7.39
CA GLN A 92 -1.17 -7.78 7.41
C GLN A 92 -2.06 -7.89 8.64
N LEU A 93 -1.54 -7.53 9.82
CA LEU A 93 -2.34 -7.51 11.05
C LEU A 93 -3.52 -6.53 10.94
N VAL A 94 -3.25 -5.29 10.49
CA VAL A 94 -4.27 -4.24 10.39
C VAL A 94 -5.34 -4.54 9.34
N ILE A 95 -4.94 -5.09 8.18
CA ILE A 95 -5.88 -5.50 7.13
C ILE A 95 -6.73 -6.68 7.61
N SER A 96 -6.11 -7.69 8.25
CA SER A 96 -6.81 -8.87 8.75
C SER A 96 -7.82 -8.53 9.86
N SER A 97 -7.52 -7.52 10.69
CA SER A 97 -8.44 -7.01 11.70
C SER A 97 -9.46 -6.01 11.16
N LYS A 98 -9.43 -5.68 9.85
CA LYS A 98 -10.27 -4.66 9.19
C LYS A 98 -10.20 -3.30 9.89
N SER A 99 -9.05 -2.98 10.47
CA SER A 99 -8.85 -1.78 11.28
C SER A 99 -8.47 -0.56 10.45
N LYS A 100 -8.54 0.61 11.10
CA LYS A 100 -8.12 1.88 10.53
C LYS A 100 -6.61 1.95 10.36
N VAL A 101 -6.15 2.70 9.36
CA VAL A 101 -4.71 2.99 9.18
C VAL A 101 -4.10 3.69 10.42
N SER A 102 -4.90 4.43 11.18
CA SER A 102 -4.50 5.11 12.42
C SER A 102 -3.94 4.17 13.50
N GLU A 103 -4.26 2.87 13.44
CA GLU A 103 -3.68 1.90 14.37
C GLU A 103 -2.16 1.74 14.15
N LEU A 104 -1.66 1.89 12.91
CA LEU A 104 -0.23 1.92 12.63
C LEU A 104 0.45 3.19 13.14
N GLU A 105 -0.29 4.30 13.21
CA GLU A 105 0.24 5.58 13.70
C GLU A 105 0.49 5.56 15.21
N ARG A 106 -0.36 4.83 15.95
CA ARG A 106 -0.36 4.73 17.41
C ARG A 106 0.68 3.75 17.97
N VAL A 107 1.18 2.83 17.16
CA VAL A 107 2.22 1.87 17.55
C VAL A 107 3.57 2.57 17.56
N LEU A 108 4.39 2.37 18.58
CA LEU A 108 5.78 2.83 18.58
C LEU A 108 6.65 1.84 17.81
N PHE A 109 7.06 2.21 16.61
CA PHE A 109 8.02 1.42 15.85
C PHE A 109 9.44 1.61 16.41
N PRO A 110 10.29 0.58 16.36
CA PRO A 110 11.69 0.70 16.79
C PRO A 110 12.43 1.78 15.98
N HIS A 111 13.30 2.54 16.65
CA HIS A 111 14.15 3.55 16.01
C HIS A 111 15.64 3.25 16.26
N PRO A 112 16.53 3.32 15.24
CA PRO A 112 16.23 3.45 13.81
C PRO A 112 15.93 2.10 13.16
N ALA A 113 14.79 1.97 12.46
CA ALA A 113 14.40 0.75 11.74
C ALA A 113 13.75 1.04 10.38
N ILE A 114 13.82 0.06 9.48
CA ILE A 114 13.12 0.16 8.18
C ILE A 114 11.61 0.21 8.37
N SER A 115 11.09 -0.44 9.40
CA SER A 115 9.67 -0.50 9.72
C SER A 115 9.07 0.87 10.08
N GLU A 116 9.88 1.87 10.45
CA GLU A 116 9.42 3.26 10.63
C GLU A 116 8.80 3.85 9.36
N SER A 117 9.21 3.38 8.18
CA SER A 117 8.59 3.76 6.90
C SER A 117 7.09 3.47 6.86
N VAL A 118 6.65 2.39 7.51
CA VAL A 118 5.23 2.01 7.62
C VAL A 118 4.50 3.02 8.50
N GLN A 119 5.08 3.37 9.65
CA GLN A 119 4.49 4.33 10.56
C GLN A 119 4.42 5.74 9.94
N GLU A 120 5.50 6.22 9.34
CA GLU A 120 5.51 7.54 8.70
C GLU A 120 4.57 7.58 7.49
N CYS A 121 4.50 6.52 6.69
CA CYS A 121 3.53 6.43 5.60
C CYS A 121 2.08 6.47 6.11
N ALA A 122 1.78 5.82 7.24
CA ALA A 122 0.48 5.91 7.88
C ALA A 122 0.18 7.34 8.36
N ARG A 123 1.13 7.97 9.07
CA ARG A 123 1.00 9.34 9.60
C ARG A 123 0.81 10.40 8.51
N MET A 124 1.18 10.14 7.26
CA MET A 124 0.85 11.05 6.15
C MET A 124 -0.66 11.20 5.97
N PHE A 125 -1.45 10.15 6.18
CA PHE A 125 -2.90 10.18 6.00
C PHE A 125 -3.61 11.05 7.04
N SER A 126 -3.10 11.12 8.27
CA SER A 126 -3.62 12.02 9.32
C SER A 126 -2.95 13.40 9.35
N GLY A 127 -1.91 13.62 8.54
CA GLY A 127 -1.13 14.86 8.52
C GLY A 127 -0.11 14.99 9.66
N SER A 128 0.02 13.96 10.51
CA SER A 128 0.92 13.92 11.66
C SER A 128 2.36 13.49 11.33
N SER A 129 2.64 13.10 10.08
CA SER A 129 4.00 12.68 9.68
C SER A 129 5.00 13.81 9.88
N ILE A 130 6.21 13.45 10.32
CA ILE A 130 7.29 14.42 10.53
C ILE A 130 7.69 15.03 9.18
N MET A 131 7.81 14.18 8.15
CA MET A 131 8.17 14.60 6.81
C MET A 131 6.92 14.96 6.01
N LYS A 132 6.82 16.24 5.61
CA LYS A 132 5.61 16.75 4.93
C LYS A 132 5.65 16.47 3.43
N PRO A 133 4.65 15.81 2.84
CA PRO A 133 4.61 15.55 1.40
C PRO A 133 4.73 16.80 0.54
N GLN A 134 4.23 17.94 1.03
CA GLN A 134 4.29 19.23 0.35
C GLN A 134 5.73 19.75 0.18
N CYS A 135 6.63 19.39 1.10
CA CYS A 135 8.04 19.78 1.03
C CYS A 135 8.89 18.79 0.22
N PHE A 136 8.48 17.51 0.18
CA PHE A 136 9.26 16.42 -0.40
C PHE A 136 8.50 15.73 -1.54
N VAL A 137 7.94 16.51 -2.48
CA VAL A 137 7.05 16.04 -3.56
C VAL A 137 7.65 14.95 -4.47
N LYS A 138 8.97 14.81 -4.53
CA LYS A 138 9.64 13.74 -5.29
C LYS A 138 9.70 12.40 -4.55
N LEU A 139 9.65 12.44 -3.22
CA LEU A 139 9.90 11.30 -2.34
C LEU A 139 8.64 10.84 -1.63
N LEU A 140 7.71 11.76 -1.43
CA LEU A 140 6.46 11.55 -0.72
C LEU A 140 5.29 11.91 -1.63
N ARG A 141 4.27 11.06 -1.66
CA ARG A 141 3.03 11.29 -2.40
C ARG A 141 1.85 11.03 -1.48
N LEU A 142 0.90 11.96 -1.43
CA LEU A 142 -0.39 11.76 -0.78
C LEU A 142 -1.46 12.31 -1.71
N GLU A 143 -2.33 11.43 -2.21
CA GLU A 143 -3.37 11.79 -3.16
C GLU A 143 -4.69 11.12 -2.83
N GLU A 144 -5.79 11.79 -3.14
CA GLU A 144 -7.12 11.23 -3.06
C GLU A 144 -7.62 10.88 -4.46
N VAL A 145 -8.19 9.68 -4.60
CA VAL A 145 -8.70 9.16 -5.86
C VAL A 145 -10.17 8.83 -5.68
N VAL A 146 -11.01 9.65 -6.30
CA VAL A 146 -12.44 9.37 -6.45
C VAL A 146 -12.63 8.63 -7.77
N PRO A 147 -13.15 7.39 -7.76
CA PRO A 147 -13.42 6.62 -8.96
C PRO A 147 -14.41 7.38 -9.83
N VAL A 148 -14.04 7.60 -11.09
CA VAL A 148 -14.98 8.12 -12.07
C VAL A 148 -15.99 7.01 -12.34
N PRO A 149 -17.31 7.25 -12.20
CA PRO A 149 -18.31 6.25 -12.54
C PRO A 149 -18.08 5.83 -13.99
N HIS A 150 -17.75 4.54 -14.20
CA HIS A 150 -17.63 4.00 -15.53
C HIS A 150 -19.00 4.12 -16.23
N THR A 151 -19.15 5.12 -17.09
CA THR A 151 -20.12 5.03 -18.17
C THR A 151 -19.74 3.77 -18.95
N PRO A 152 -20.65 2.83 -19.23
CA PRO A 152 -20.30 1.60 -19.92
C PRO A 152 -19.88 1.93 -21.37
N SER A 153 -18.61 2.27 -21.56
CA SER A 153 -18.03 2.49 -22.87
C SER A 153 -17.72 1.12 -23.49
N GLU A 154 -18.66 0.62 -24.29
CA GLU A 154 -18.50 -0.14 -25.55
C GLU A 154 -17.45 -1.26 -25.69
N LYS A 155 -16.76 -1.70 -24.63
CA LYS A 155 -15.75 -2.78 -24.70
C LYS A 155 -16.35 -4.19 -24.65
N GLN A 156 -17.67 -4.31 -24.56
CA GLN A 156 -18.41 -5.58 -24.64
C GLN A 156 -18.95 -5.90 -26.04
N ARG A 157 -18.65 -5.08 -27.07
CA ARG A 157 -19.10 -5.29 -28.45
C ARG A 157 -18.07 -5.88 -29.42
N ARG A 158 -16.92 -6.39 -28.95
CA ARG A 158 -16.04 -7.16 -29.82
C ARG A 158 -16.38 -8.65 -29.68
N LYS A 159 -17.17 -9.16 -30.63
CA LYS A 159 -17.34 -10.61 -30.85
C LYS A 159 -15.95 -11.26 -30.97
N PRO A 160 -15.74 -12.47 -30.44
CA PRO A 160 -14.47 -13.18 -30.65
C PRO A 160 -14.28 -13.42 -32.15
N VAL A 161 -13.22 -12.84 -32.71
CA VAL A 161 -12.81 -13.14 -34.08
C VAL A 161 -12.13 -14.50 -34.03
N VAL A 162 -12.81 -15.52 -34.55
CA VAL A 162 -12.25 -16.86 -34.72
C VAL A 162 -11.20 -16.77 -35.85
N PRO A 163 -9.93 -17.13 -35.62
CA PRO A 163 -8.92 -17.11 -36.69
C PRO A 163 -9.26 -18.20 -37.71
N THR A 164 -9.57 -17.82 -38.94
CA THR A 164 -9.69 -18.76 -40.07
C THR A 164 -8.30 -18.88 -40.70
N TYR A 165 -7.67 -20.05 -40.57
CA TYR A 165 -6.44 -20.36 -41.29
C TYR A 165 -6.80 -20.83 -42.71
N LYS A 166 -6.15 -20.24 -43.73
CA LYS A 166 -6.07 -20.76 -45.10
C LYS A 166 -4.70 -21.37 -45.32
#